data_AF-A0A6F9CLP0-F1
#
_entry.id   AF-A0A6F9CLP0-F1
#
_cell.length_a   1.000
_cell.length_b   1.000
_cell.length_c   1.000
_cell.angle_alpha   90.00
_cell.angle_beta   90.00
_cell.angle_gamma   90.00
#
_symmetry.space_group_name_H-M   'P 1'
#
loop_
_entity.id
_entity.type
_entity.pdbx_description
1 polymer ?
#
loop_
_entity_poly.entity_id
_entity_poly.type
_entity_poly.pdbx_seq_one_letter_code
_entity_poly.pdbx_strand_id
1 'polypeptide(L)'
;MPASVLKKQINCLAGGGFGNRLCYLETTSNAQNCPPDLGPCAFILEQSLSVRALQEMRLHVDMSEKYMGGGREGRRKGGMDGREGGGMEDTGSLDART
;
A
#
# COMPACT_ATOMS: atom_id res chain seq x y z
N MET A 1 26.44 -20.54 -6.86
CA MET A 1 26.69 -21.54 -5.79
C MET A 1 25.57 -21.42 -4.77
N PRO A 2 24.74 -22.45 -4.55
CA PRO A 2 23.76 -22.44 -3.48
C PRO A 2 24.48 -22.52 -2.12
N ALA A 3 24.09 -21.67 -1.17
CA ALA A 3 24.68 -21.66 0.16
C ALA A 3 24.12 -22.79 1.03
N SER A 4 24.67 -23.99 0.90
CA SER A 4 24.40 -25.11 1.81
C SER A 4 25.18 -24.93 3.12
N VAL A 5 24.67 -24.08 4.02
CA VAL A 5 25.34 -23.78 5.28
C VAL A 5 24.96 -24.78 6.37
N LEU A 6 25.99 -25.33 7.03
CA LEU A 6 25.84 -26.25 8.16
C LEU A 6 25.30 -25.52 9.40
N LYS A 7 24.32 -26.15 10.05
CA LYS A 7 23.52 -25.63 11.20
C LYS A 7 22.54 -24.51 10.80
N LYS A 8 21.42 -24.44 11.53
CA LYS A 8 20.31 -23.50 11.29
C LYS A 8 20.81 -22.05 11.42
N GLN A 9 21.12 -21.42 10.29
CA GLN A 9 21.49 -20.01 10.28
C GLN A 9 20.26 -19.11 10.43
N ILE A 10 20.37 -18.17 11.35
CA ILE A 10 19.47 -17.03 11.51
C ILE A 10 20.17 -15.84 10.84
N ASN A 11 19.44 -15.19 9.93
CA ASN A 11 19.87 -14.00 9.19
C ASN A 11 18.77 -12.93 9.30
N CYS A 12 19.16 -11.67 9.40
CA CYS A 12 18.28 -10.51 9.41
C CYS A 12 18.49 -9.67 8.14
N LEU A 13 17.45 -9.01 7.65
CA LEU A 13 17.57 -8.06 6.55
C LEU A 13 18.05 -6.72 7.09
N ALA A 14 19.03 -6.09 6.43
CA ALA A 14 19.60 -4.81 6.81
C ALA A 14 19.66 -3.84 5.62
N GLY A 15 19.50 -2.54 5.88
CA GLY A 15 19.58 -1.48 4.87
C GLY A 15 20.85 -0.62 5.00
N GLY A 16 21.54 -0.35 3.89
CA GLY A 16 22.84 0.35 3.89
C GLY A 16 22.84 1.85 4.22
N GLY A 17 21.68 2.49 4.40
CA GLY A 17 21.58 3.89 4.83
C GLY A 17 22.07 4.92 3.80
N PHE A 18 22.70 6.00 4.28
CA PHE A 18 23.11 7.12 3.42
C PHE A 18 24.28 6.71 2.51
N GLY A 19 24.13 6.96 1.20
CA GLY A 19 25.12 6.57 0.19
C GLY A 19 25.03 5.11 -0.27
N ASN A 20 24.33 4.22 0.44
CA ASN A 20 24.15 2.82 0.04
C ASN A 20 22.67 2.41 0.04
N ARG A 21 22.08 2.29 -1.16
CA ARG A 21 20.68 1.91 -1.37
C ARG A 21 20.44 0.40 -1.47
N LEU A 22 21.47 -0.42 -1.27
CA LEU A 22 21.35 -1.88 -1.31
C LEU A 22 20.98 -2.44 0.06
N CYS A 23 20.18 -3.50 0.05
CA CYS A 23 19.91 -4.31 1.24
C CYS A 23 20.88 -5.50 1.28
N TYR A 24 21.24 -5.92 2.49
CA TYR A 24 22.10 -7.08 2.73
C TYR A 24 21.52 -7.97 3.83
N LEU A 25 22.05 -9.19 3.95
CA LEU A 25 21.70 -10.12 5.02
C LEU A 25 22.80 -10.11 6.08
N GLU A 26 22.41 -9.79 7.31
CA GLU A 26 23.29 -9.86 8.48
C GLU A 26 23.11 -11.20 9.19
N THR A 27 24.22 -11.87 9.52
CA THR A 27 24.19 -13.18 10.17
C THR A 27 24.15 -13.04 11.69
N THR A 28 22.97 -13.24 12.28
CA THR A 28 22.75 -13.19 13.74
C THR A 28 23.01 -14.54 14.43
N SER A 29 23.44 -15.55 13.66
CA SER A 29 23.67 -16.93 14.11
C SER A 29 24.73 -17.11 15.21
N ASN A 30 25.60 -16.11 15.46
CA ASN A 30 26.68 -16.16 16.45
C ASN A 30 26.46 -15.18 17.63
N ALA A 31 25.21 -14.75 17.88
CA ALA A 31 24.87 -13.71 18.85
C ALA A 31 25.35 -13.96 20.30
N GLN A 32 25.65 -15.22 20.67
CA GLN A 32 26.19 -15.57 21.99
C GLN A 32 27.67 -15.22 22.17
N ASN A 33 28.44 -15.11 21.08
CA ASN A 33 29.87 -14.83 21.12
C ASN A 33 30.22 -13.43 20.60
N CYS A 34 29.45 -12.92 19.62
CA CYS A 34 29.54 -11.54 19.14
C CYS A 34 28.12 -10.98 19.01
N PRO A 35 27.75 -9.89 19.70
CA PRO A 35 26.45 -9.26 19.48
C PRO A 35 26.36 -8.70 18.04
N PRO A 36 25.31 -9.03 17.27
CA PRO A 36 25.09 -8.47 15.93
C PRO A 36 24.71 -6.98 15.97
N ASP A 37 24.98 -6.25 14.88
CA ASP A 37 24.61 -4.85 14.72
C ASP A 37 23.17 -4.73 14.22
N LEU A 38 22.21 -4.94 15.12
CA LEU A 38 20.79 -4.93 14.77
C LEU A 38 20.24 -3.52 14.44
N GLY A 39 21.07 -2.47 14.48
CA GLY A 39 20.67 -1.09 14.14
C GLY A 39 20.09 -0.96 12.72
N PRO A 40 20.86 -1.27 11.65
CA PRO A 40 20.36 -1.30 10.27
C PRO A 40 19.31 -2.39 9.98
N CYS A 41 19.08 -3.32 10.91
CA CYS A 41 18.01 -4.33 10.83
C CYS A 41 16.66 -3.85 11.39
N ALA A 42 16.61 -2.69 12.06
CA ALA A 42 15.40 -2.20 12.72
C ALA A 42 14.46 -1.47 11.75
N PHE A 43 13.41 -2.15 11.29
CA PHE A 43 12.36 -1.54 10.46
C PHE A 43 11.15 -1.10 11.29
N ILE A 44 10.60 0.07 10.95
CA ILE A 44 9.37 0.61 11.54
C ILE A 44 8.26 0.47 10.50
N LEU A 45 7.10 -0.08 10.90
CA LEU A 45 5.90 -0.13 10.06
C LEU A 45 5.22 1.25 10.08
N GLU A 46 5.38 2.02 9.02
CA GLU A 46 4.76 3.35 8.88
C GLU A 46 3.26 3.26 8.56
N GLN A 47 2.84 2.30 7.73
CA GLN A 47 1.46 2.13 7.29
C GLN A 47 1.07 0.64 7.21
N SER A 48 -0.18 0.34 7.57
CA SER A 48 -0.79 -0.97 7.40
C SER A 48 -2.22 -0.78 6.90
N LEU A 49 -2.48 -1.17 5.65
CA LEU A 49 -3.75 -0.96 4.96
C LEU A 49 -4.19 -2.25 4.26
N SER A 50 -5.50 -2.46 4.14
CA SER A 50 -6.02 -3.51 3.27
C SER A 50 -5.78 -3.14 1.80
N VAL A 51 -5.77 -4.15 0.91
CA VAL A 51 -5.59 -3.92 -0.55
C VAL A 51 -6.61 -2.91 -1.10
N ARG A 52 -7.86 -2.94 -0.61
CA ARG A 52 -8.92 -2.01 -1.03
C ARG A 52 -8.67 -0.59 -0.53
N ALA A 53 -8.33 -0.43 0.76
CA ALA A 53 -8.00 0.88 1.33
C ALA A 53 -6.74 1.50 0.68
N LEU A 54 -5.76 0.67 0.30
CA LEU A 54 -4.57 1.12 -0.44
C LEU A 54 -4.91 1.58 -1.86
N GLN A 55 -5.83 0.88 -2.55
CA GLN A 55 -6.34 1.29 -3.86
C GLN A 55 -7.06 2.65 -3.78
N GLU A 56 -7.99 2.79 -2.82
CA GLU A 56 -8.72 4.05 -2.58
C GLU A 56 -7.75 5.20 -2.22
N MET A 57 -6.76 4.97 -1.36
CA MET A 57 -5.74 5.96 -1.03
C MET A 57 -4.91 6.39 -2.24
N ARG A 58 -4.51 5.44 -3.10
CA ARG A 58 -3.76 5.75 -4.33
C ARG A 58 -4.57 6.58 -5.31
N LEU A 59 -5.86 6.26 -5.47
CA LEU A 59 -6.78 7.03 -6.31
C LEU A 59 -6.94 8.48 -5.83
N HIS A 60 -6.93 8.74 -4.52
CA HIS A 60 -6.97 10.11 -3.99
C HIS A 60 -5.70 10.92 -4.31
N VAL A 61 -4.51 10.30 -4.27
CA VAL A 61 -3.25 10.96 -4.65
C VAL A 61 -3.26 11.35 -6.14
N ASP A 62 -3.62 10.42 -7.02
CA ASP A 62 -3.67 10.62 -8.48
C ASP A 62 -4.74 11.63 -8.95
N MET A 63 -5.71 11.98 -8.08
CA MET A 63 -6.74 12.99 -8.36
C MET A 63 -6.35 14.38 -7.84
N SER A 64 -5.55 14.47 -6.77
CA SER A 64 -5.08 15.76 -6.22
C SER A 64 -4.25 16.56 -7.25
N GLU A 65 -3.44 15.88 -8.06
CA GLU A 65 -2.68 16.52 -9.16
C GLU A 65 -3.59 17.06 -10.28
N LYS A 66 -4.75 16.45 -10.51
CA LYS A 66 -5.65 16.81 -11.63
C LYS A 66 -6.54 18.02 -11.33
N TYR A 67 -6.96 18.20 -10.08
CA TYR A 67 -7.86 19.31 -9.70
C TYR A 67 -7.15 20.67 -9.58
N MET A 68 -5.82 20.73 -9.59
CA MET A 68 -5.05 21.98 -9.72
C MET A 68 -4.89 22.47 -11.17
N GLY A 69 -5.46 21.76 -12.16
CA GLY A 69 -5.21 21.98 -13.58
C GLY A 69 -6.36 22.56 -14.42
N GLY A 70 -7.47 23.02 -13.84
CA GLY A 70 -8.64 23.42 -14.66
C GLY A 70 -9.55 24.50 -14.06
N GLY A 71 -9.50 25.71 -14.63
CA GLY A 71 -10.59 26.69 -14.46
C GLY A 71 -10.23 28.17 -14.58
N ARG A 72 -10.25 28.72 -15.82
CA ARG A 72 -10.55 30.15 -16.06
C ARG A 72 -11.43 30.33 -17.30
N GLU A 73 -12.74 30.27 -17.02
CA GLU A 73 -13.84 31.03 -17.61
C GLU A 73 -13.84 31.38 -19.12
N GLY A 74 -14.74 30.74 -19.88
CA GLY A 74 -15.06 31.04 -21.29
C GLY A 74 -16.56 30.89 -21.57
N ARG A 75 -17.34 31.94 -21.29
CA ARG A 75 -18.83 31.97 -21.31
C ARG A 75 -19.45 31.92 -22.72
N ARG A 76 -20.33 30.94 -23.04
CA ARG A 76 -21.49 31.09 -23.97
C ARG A 76 -22.50 29.91 -23.99
N LYS A 77 -23.72 30.23 -23.51
CA LYS A 77 -25.09 29.64 -23.61
C LYS A 77 -25.42 28.32 -24.36
N GLY A 78 -26.38 27.60 -23.74
CA GLY A 78 -27.44 26.76 -24.34
C GLY A 78 -27.41 25.31 -23.80
N GLY A 79 -28.44 24.68 -23.22
CA GLY A 79 -29.85 24.94 -22.86
C GLY A 79 -30.31 23.66 -22.09
N MET A 80 -31.14 23.71 -21.03
CA MET A 80 -32.59 23.40 -21.07
C MET A 80 -32.89 22.15 -21.94
N ASP A 81 -33.38 21.01 -21.46
CA ASP A 81 -34.17 20.61 -20.26
C ASP A 81 -33.80 19.14 -19.87
N GLY A 82 -34.26 18.43 -18.83
CA GLY A 82 -35.25 18.64 -17.76
C GLY A 82 -35.94 17.31 -17.37
N ARG A 83 -35.93 16.98 -16.06
CA ARG A 83 -36.91 16.13 -15.33
C ARG A 83 -36.89 14.58 -15.40
N GLU A 84 -36.34 14.00 -14.32
CA GLU A 84 -36.85 12.95 -13.40
C GLU A 84 -37.85 11.83 -13.82
N GLY A 85 -37.58 10.64 -13.25
CA GLY A 85 -38.54 9.54 -13.00
C GLY A 85 -37.99 8.18 -13.49
N GLY A 86 -37.90 7.11 -12.70
CA GLY A 86 -38.27 6.84 -11.29
C GLY A 86 -38.81 5.40 -11.17
N GLY A 87 -38.32 4.60 -10.22
CA GLY A 87 -38.83 3.22 -9.99
C GLY A 87 -37.80 2.24 -9.42
N MET A 88 -37.72 2.16 -8.09
CA MET A 88 -37.15 1.02 -7.35
C MET A 88 -38.33 0.20 -6.83
N GLU A 89 -38.37 -1.12 -7.06
CA GLU A 89 -39.01 -2.15 -6.22
C GLU A 89 -38.19 -3.45 -6.47
N ASP A 90 -37.43 -4.00 -5.51
CA ASP A 90 -37.86 -4.79 -4.34
C ASP A 90 -38.49 -6.16 -4.73
N THR A 91 -38.13 -7.32 -4.18
CA THR A 91 -37.30 -7.70 -3.01
C THR A 91 -36.57 -9.03 -3.27
N GLY A 92 -35.49 -9.31 -2.52
CA GLY A 92 -34.95 -10.66 -2.35
C GLY A 92 -35.13 -11.15 -0.91
N SER A 93 -35.85 -12.25 -0.71
CA SER A 93 -36.10 -12.98 0.56
C SER A 93 -37.07 -14.14 0.27
N LEU A 94 -37.11 -15.31 0.90
CA LEU A 94 -36.32 -16.06 1.90
C LEU A 94 -36.66 -17.57 1.66
N ASP A 95 -36.10 -18.61 2.29
CA ASP A 95 -35.17 -18.76 3.41
C ASP A 95 -34.28 -20.02 3.20
N ALA A 96 -33.50 -20.41 4.20
CA ALA A 96 -32.74 -21.67 4.23
C ALA A 96 -33.38 -22.75 5.14
N ARG A 97 -33.35 -24.01 4.66
CA ARG A 97 -33.32 -25.28 5.43
C ARG A 97 -34.04 -25.34 6.79
N THR A 98 -35.18 -26.03 6.83
CA THR A 98 -35.37 -27.30 7.57
C THR A 98 -36.52 -28.07 6.93
#